data_AF-A0A7C7QSD0-F1
#
_entry.id   AF-A0A7C7QSD0-F1
#
_cell.length_a   1.000
_cell.length_b   1.000
_cell.length_c   1.000
_cell.angle_alpha   90.00
_cell.angle_beta   90.00
_cell.angle_gamma   90.00
#
_symmetry.space_group_name_H-M   'P 1'
#
loop_
_entity.id
_entity.type
_entity.pdbx_description
1 polymer ?
#
loop_
_entity_poly.entity_id
_entity_poly.type
_entity_poly.pdbx_seq_one_letter_code
_entity_poly.pdbx_strand_id
1 'polypeptide(L)'
;MNGKQQPYEILQYFALAVDPVHVGTGGYRLGRVDLSIVREPGTNVPKIPGTTLSGACRTYAAMVKHRYRWLNNGKIYVCAGLGKADEKKNIEGHCGRSDCPVCVTFGFSRGPGGSFQGLAQFSDARLVFLPVNSLAGPVWVTCPQALADWGVTVTEPSDGEVRVGGGIRVGSRLNLGWLMLDAVPNWQLKPE
;
A
#
# COMPACT_ATOMS: atom_id res chain seq x y z
N MET A 1 29.27 19.37 17.96
CA MET A 1 28.73 18.55 16.87
C MET A 1 27.27 18.23 17.21
N ASN A 2 26.35 19.14 16.90
CA ASN A 2 24.94 19.05 17.32
C ASN A 2 24.04 18.99 16.10
N GLY A 3 23.74 17.78 15.64
CA GLY A 3 22.59 17.48 14.79
C GLY A 3 21.98 16.21 15.35
N LYS A 4 20.71 16.25 15.79
CA LYS A 4 19.97 15.04 16.17
C LYS A 4 19.96 14.12 14.95
N GLN A 5 20.83 13.12 14.89
CA GLN A 5 20.76 12.09 13.86
C GLN A 5 19.45 11.33 14.11
N GLN A 6 18.49 11.51 13.21
CA GLN A 6 17.28 10.69 13.24
C GLN A 6 17.68 9.24 12.93
N PRO A 7 17.24 8.26 13.73
CA PRO A 7 17.68 6.87 13.56
C PRO A 7 17.13 6.20 12.29
N TYR A 8 16.24 6.87 11.54
CA TYR A 8 15.64 6.40 10.30
C TYR A 8 15.23 7.59 9.42
N GLU A 9 15.01 7.31 8.14
CA GLU A 9 14.44 8.23 7.16
C GLU A 9 12.99 7.80 6.84
N ILE A 10 12.06 8.76 6.79
CA ILE A 10 10.66 8.50 6.39
C ILE A 10 10.52 8.82 4.91
N LEU A 11 10.12 7.82 4.12
CA LEU A 11 9.76 7.99 2.72
C LEU A 11 8.25 7.81 2.56
N GLN A 12 7.59 8.84 2.02
CA GLN A 12 6.16 8.85 1.74
C GLN A 12 5.92 8.67 0.24
N TYR A 13 5.01 7.77 -0.11
CA TYR A 13 4.66 7.47 -1.50
C TYR A 13 3.17 7.62 -1.71
N PHE A 14 2.80 8.26 -2.82
CA PHE A 14 1.47 8.16 -3.40
C PHE A 14 1.53 7.19 -4.58
N ALA A 15 0.57 6.27 -4.62
CA ALA A 15 0.47 5.28 -5.69
C ALA A 15 -0.90 5.39 -6.34
N LEU A 16 -0.91 5.35 -7.68
CA LEU A 16 -2.11 5.25 -8.48
C LEU A 16 -2.22 3.81 -8.99
N ALA A 17 -3.36 3.18 -8.74
CA ALA A 17 -3.68 1.91 -9.36
C ALA A 17 -3.98 2.15 -10.85
N VAL A 18 -3.15 1.58 -11.73
CA VAL A 18 -3.38 1.61 -13.19
C VAL A 18 -4.40 0.54 -13.59
N ASP A 19 -4.33 -0.62 -12.93
CA ASP A 19 -5.23 -1.75 -13.09
C ASP A 19 -5.97 -2.04 -11.77
N PRO A 20 -7.12 -2.75 -11.80
CA PRO A 20 -7.80 -3.20 -10.59
C PRO A 20 -6.87 -3.99 -9.67
N VAL A 21 -6.78 -3.57 -8.40
CA VAL A 21 -5.93 -4.22 -7.39
C VAL A 21 -6.77 -5.09 -6.47
N HIS A 22 -6.43 -6.37 -6.38
CA HIS A 22 -7.06 -7.32 -5.47
C HIS A 22 -6.08 -7.77 -4.37
N VAL A 23 -6.25 -7.25 -3.16
CA VAL A 23 -5.51 -7.71 -1.97
C VAL A 23 -6.44 -8.56 -1.13
N GLY A 24 -6.32 -9.88 -1.22
CA GLY A 24 -7.22 -10.82 -0.55
C GLY A 24 -7.01 -10.90 0.96
N THR A 25 -8.08 -11.20 1.70
CA THR A 25 -8.05 -11.38 3.17
C THR A 25 -7.51 -12.74 3.64
N GLY A 26 -7.13 -13.63 2.72
CA GLY A 26 -6.50 -14.91 3.05
C GLY A 26 -7.43 -15.99 3.61
N GLY A 27 -8.76 -15.80 3.55
CA GLY A 27 -9.75 -16.79 3.99
C GLY A 27 -11.15 -16.48 3.47
N TYR A 28 -11.99 -17.51 3.40
CA TYR A 28 -13.42 -17.35 3.11
C TYR A 28 -14.06 -16.58 4.27
N ARG A 29 -14.59 -15.40 3.97
CA ARG A 29 -15.56 -14.76 4.86
C ARG A 29 -16.94 -15.29 4.48
N LEU A 30 -17.70 -15.76 5.46
CA LEU A 30 -19.13 -16.03 5.26
C LEU A 30 -19.80 -14.68 4.96
N GLY A 31 -20.01 -14.39 3.69
CA GLY A 31 -20.48 -13.08 3.23
C GLY A 31 -20.96 -13.17 1.79
N ARG A 32 -21.49 -12.05 1.26
CA ARG A 32 -21.99 -11.99 -0.12
C ARG A 32 -20.90 -12.12 -1.20
N VAL A 33 -19.64 -11.93 -0.82
CA VAL A 33 -18.49 -11.96 -1.71
C VAL A 33 -17.50 -12.98 -1.18
N ASP A 34 -17.17 -13.99 -1.99
CA ASP A 34 -16.29 -15.10 -1.61
C ASP A 34 -14.86 -14.63 -1.32
N LEU A 35 -14.30 -13.85 -2.24
CA LEU A 35 -12.93 -13.34 -2.16
C LEU A 35 -12.97 -11.84 -1.87
N SER A 36 -13.11 -11.48 -0.60
CA SER A 36 -13.12 -10.09 -0.18
C SER A 36 -11.72 -9.47 -0.17
N ILE A 37 -11.65 -8.18 -0.47
CA ILE A 37 -10.43 -7.39 -0.30
C ILE A 37 -10.20 -6.99 1.16
N VAL A 38 -8.93 -6.77 1.52
CA VAL A 38 -8.54 -6.28 2.85
C VAL A 38 -9.08 -4.88 3.11
N ARG A 39 -9.57 -4.67 4.34
CA ARG A 39 -10.11 -3.42 4.85
C ARG A 39 -9.57 -3.16 6.25
N GLU A 40 -9.43 -1.89 6.61
CA GLU A 40 -9.12 -1.46 7.98
C GLU A 40 -10.27 -1.84 8.93
N PRO A 41 -10.06 -2.57 10.04
CA PRO A 41 -11.16 -2.99 10.92
C PRO A 41 -11.96 -1.83 11.54
N GLY A 42 -11.31 -0.69 11.84
CA GLY A 42 -11.97 0.45 12.50
C GLY A 42 -12.84 1.29 11.56
N THR A 43 -12.46 1.44 10.30
CA THR A 43 -13.16 2.32 9.33
C THR A 43 -13.84 1.54 8.21
N ASN A 44 -13.53 0.25 8.06
CA ASN A 44 -13.95 -0.61 6.97
C ASN A 44 -13.55 -0.09 5.57
N VAL A 45 -12.60 0.85 5.49
CA VAL A 45 -12.05 1.39 4.25
C VAL A 45 -11.01 0.41 3.68
N PRO A 46 -10.98 0.17 2.35
CA PRO A 46 -9.96 -0.65 1.73
C PRO A 46 -8.54 -0.16 2.04
N LYS A 47 -7.62 -1.10 2.29
CA LYS A 47 -6.19 -0.81 2.50
C LYS A 47 -5.32 -1.90 1.89
N ILE A 48 -4.05 -1.56 1.63
CA ILE A 48 -3.03 -2.54 1.28
C ILE A 48 -2.08 -2.69 2.48
N PRO A 49 -2.02 -3.85 3.14
CA PRO A 49 -1.12 -4.05 4.27
C PRO A 49 0.35 -3.82 3.90
N GLY A 50 1.12 -3.24 4.82
CA GLY A 50 2.56 -3.02 4.65
C GLY A 50 3.33 -4.32 4.42
N THR A 51 2.85 -5.44 4.96
CA THR A 51 3.40 -6.77 4.69
C THR A 51 3.19 -7.21 3.23
N THR A 52 2.07 -6.85 2.61
CA THR A 52 1.78 -7.13 1.20
C THR A 52 2.70 -6.30 0.31
N LEU A 53 2.84 -5.00 0.61
CA LEU A 53 3.78 -4.11 -0.09
C LEU A 53 5.22 -4.61 0.04
N SER A 54 5.65 -4.92 1.27
CA SER A 54 6.98 -5.46 1.55
C SER A 54 7.26 -6.73 0.76
N GLY A 55 6.31 -7.67 0.70
CA GLY A 55 6.46 -8.91 -0.08
C GLY A 55 6.57 -8.69 -1.59
N ALA A 56 5.73 -7.80 -2.15
CA ALA A 56 5.78 -7.45 -3.57
C ALA A 56 7.08 -6.71 -3.93
N CYS A 57 7.44 -5.69 -3.14
CA CYS A 57 8.69 -4.95 -3.28
C CYS A 57 9.92 -5.85 -3.15
N ARG A 58 9.93 -6.78 -2.18
CA ARG A 58 11.00 -7.76 -1.99
C ARG A 58 11.20 -8.62 -3.23
N THR A 59 10.10 -9.10 -3.80
CA THR A 59 10.12 -9.94 -5.00
C THR A 59 10.68 -9.17 -6.18
N TYR A 60 10.19 -7.95 -6.41
CA TYR A 60 10.69 -7.09 -7.47
C TYR A 60 12.18 -6.74 -7.29
N ALA A 61 12.58 -6.32 -6.10
CA ALA A 61 13.98 -6.03 -5.77
C ALA A 61 14.89 -7.25 -5.99
N ALA A 62 14.42 -8.45 -5.65
CA ALA A 62 15.18 -9.66 -5.91
C ALA A 62 15.33 -9.97 -7.41
N MET A 63 14.31 -9.70 -8.23
CA MET A 63 14.45 -9.84 -9.69
C MET A 63 15.48 -8.84 -10.25
N VAL A 64 15.34 -7.56 -9.89
CA VAL A 64 16.24 -6.48 -10.36
C VAL A 64 17.67 -6.68 -9.89
N LYS A 65 17.89 -7.18 -8.68
CA LYS A 65 19.24 -7.43 -8.12
C LYS A 65 19.78 -8.83 -8.43
N HIS A 66 19.13 -9.59 -9.31
CA HIS A 66 19.50 -10.97 -9.67
C HIS A 66 19.63 -11.90 -8.44
N ARG A 67 18.77 -11.70 -7.45
CA ARG A 67 18.67 -12.51 -6.21
C ARG A 67 17.36 -13.31 -6.11
N TYR A 68 16.51 -13.30 -7.14
CA TYR A 68 15.26 -14.06 -7.14
C TYR A 68 15.51 -15.57 -7.12
N ARG A 69 16.37 -16.06 -8.01
CA ARG A 69 16.91 -17.41 -7.99
C ARG A 69 18.31 -17.38 -8.57
N TRP A 70 19.32 -17.77 -7.79
CA TRP A 70 20.72 -17.63 -8.21
C TRP A 70 21.60 -18.73 -7.60
N LEU A 71 22.68 -19.08 -8.31
CA LEU A 71 23.62 -20.13 -7.94
C LEU A 71 24.86 -19.50 -7.29
N ASN A 72 25.34 -20.11 -6.21
CA ASN A 72 26.64 -19.79 -5.65
C ASN A 72 27.22 -21.02 -4.96
N ASN A 73 28.47 -21.36 -5.27
CA ASN A 73 29.18 -22.53 -4.74
C ASN A 73 28.36 -23.83 -4.85
N GLY A 74 27.72 -24.06 -6.00
CA GLY A 74 26.90 -25.26 -6.25
C GLY A 74 25.54 -25.30 -5.55
N LYS A 75 25.15 -24.24 -4.82
CA LYS A 75 23.88 -24.16 -4.08
C LYS A 75 22.96 -23.07 -4.62
N ILE A 76 21.66 -23.32 -4.65
CA ILE A 76 20.66 -22.37 -5.14
C ILE A 76 20.11 -21.53 -3.99
N TYR A 77 20.03 -20.22 -4.18
CA TYR A 77 19.47 -19.28 -3.22
C TYR A 77 18.28 -18.53 -3.81
N VAL A 78 17.31 -18.21 -2.93
CA VAL A 78 16.09 -17.47 -3.25
C VAL A 78 15.87 -16.42 -2.15
N CYS A 79 16.18 -15.16 -2.45
CA CYS A 79 16.11 -14.08 -1.46
C CYS A 79 14.72 -13.43 -1.37
N ALA A 80 13.75 -13.87 -2.18
CA ALA A 80 12.33 -13.46 -2.14
C ALA A 80 11.43 -14.57 -1.57
N GLY A 81 10.15 -14.23 -1.35
CA GLY A 81 9.15 -15.17 -0.80
C GLY A 81 9.51 -15.69 0.59
N LEU A 82 9.05 -16.90 0.91
CA LEU A 82 9.30 -17.54 2.20
C LEU A 82 10.76 -17.94 2.43
N GLY A 83 11.58 -18.01 1.37
CA GLY A 83 13.00 -18.32 1.47
C GLY A 83 13.34 -19.60 2.21
N LYS A 84 12.47 -20.61 2.15
CA LYS A 84 12.69 -21.90 2.80
C LYS A 84 13.70 -22.73 2.03
N ALA A 85 14.53 -23.47 2.77
CA ALA A 85 15.39 -24.49 2.19
C ALA A 85 14.54 -25.65 1.65
N ASP A 86 14.98 -26.23 0.54
CA ASP A 86 14.41 -27.42 -0.09
C ASP A 86 15.56 -28.28 -0.60
N GLU A 87 15.93 -29.30 0.17
CA GLU A 87 17.05 -30.20 -0.12
C GLU A 87 16.86 -30.94 -1.45
N LYS A 88 15.62 -31.35 -1.77
CA LYS A 88 15.31 -32.08 -3.01
C LYS A 88 15.62 -31.24 -4.26
N LYS A 89 15.48 -29.91 -4.13
CA LYS A 89 15.75 -28.95 -5.20
C LYS A 89 17.10 -28.25 -5.06
N ASN A 90 17.92 -28.65 -4.08
CA ASN A 90 19.19 -28.02 -3.73
C ASN A 90 19.07 -26.50 -3.48
N ILE A 91 17.98 -26.10 -2.80
CA ILE A 91 17.69 -24.70 -2.44
C ILE A 91 18.04 -24.50 -0.97
N GLU A 92 18.89 -23.52 -0.68
CA GLU A 92 19.29 -23.12 0.68
C GLU A 92 18.36 -22.07 1.29
N GLY A 93 17.46 -21.51 0.48
CA GLY A 93 16.58 -20.42 0.88
C GLY A 93 17.24 -19.04 0.77
N HIS A 94 16.98 -18.17 1.74
CA HIS A 94 17.64 -16.86 1.81
C HIS A 94 19.15 -17.02 1.98
N CYS A 95 19.96 -16.16 1.35
CA CYS A 95 21.41 -16.31 1.41
C CYS A 95 22.04 -15.89 2.74
N GLY A 96 21.37 -15.04 3.51
CA GLY A 96 21.82 -14.57 4.82
C GLY A 96 23.07 -13.70 4.83
N ARG A 97 23.54 -13.22 3.68
CA ARG A 97 24.75 -12.39 3.58
C ARG A 97 24.45 -10.94 3.94
N SER A 98 25.37 -10.30 4.66
CA SER A 98 25.31 -8.89 5.05
C SER A 98 25.48 -7.91 3.88
N ASP A 99 25.99 -8.38 2.74
CA ASP A 99 26.14 -7.60 1.51
C ASP A 99 24.97 -7.79 0.53
N CYS A 100 23.98 -8.64 0.88
CA CYS A 100 22.85 -8.90 0.00
C CYS A 100 21.79 -7.78 0.13
N PRO A 101 21.57 -6.97 -0.92
CA PRO A 101 20.69 -5.81 -0.84
C PRO A 101 19.23 -6.19 -0.54
N VAL A 102 18.81 -7.42 -0.85
CA VAL A 102 17.46 -7.91 -0.56
C VAL A 102 17.35 -8.38 0.89
N CYS A 103 18.29 -9.22 1.36
CA CYS A 103 18.23 -9.77 2.71
C CYS A 103 18.41 -8.69 3.79
N VAL A 104 19.27 -7.69 3.55
CA VAL A 104 19.46 -6.57 4.49
C VAL A 104 18.22 -5.67 4.54
N THR A 105 17.61 -5.38 3.38
CA THR A 105 16.45 -4.48 3.31
C THR A 105 15.20 -5.12 3.91
N PHE A 106 14.89 -6.37 3.55
CA PHE A 106 13.62 -7.03 3.89
C PHE A 106 13.73 -8.06 5.02
N GLY A 107 14.94 -8.36 5.50
CA GLY A 107 15.20 -9.35 6.54
C GLY A 107 15.14 -10.80 6.06
N PHE A 108 15.57 -11.70 6.93
CA PHE A 108 15.53 -13.15 6.69
C PHE A 108 15.51 -13.94 7.99
N SER A 109 15.10 -15.21 7.91
CA SER A 109 15.25 -16.20 8.97
C SER A 109 15.72 -17.53 8.35
N ARG A 110 16.81 -18.10 8.88
CA ARG A 110 17.42 -19.35 8.38
C ARG A 110 17.55 -20.42 9.48
N GLY A 111 16.76 -20.35 10.53
CA GLY A 111 16.87 -21.28 11.67
C GLY A 111 18.29 -21.26 12.26
N PRO A 112 19.06 -22.36 12.23
CA PRO A 112 20.45 -22.39 12.72
C PRO A 112 21.38 -21.36 12.07
N GLY A 113 21.07 -20.92 10.85
CA GLY A 113 21.83 -19.89 10.12
C GLY A 113 21.57 -18.46 10.57
N GLY A 114 20.80 -18.27 11.66
CA GLY A 114 20.46 -16.97 12.23
C GLY A 114 19.29 -16.27 11.53
N SER A 115 18.93 -15.11 12.07
CA SER A 115 17.94 -14.21 11.53
C SER A 115 18.46 -12.77 11.54
N PHE A 116 17.92 -11.95 10.65
CA PHE A 116 18.22 -10.54 10.57
C PHE A 116 16.93 -9.77 10.31
N GLN A 117 16.69 -8.74 11.14
CA GLN A 117 15.57 -7.85 10.95
C GLN A 117 15.85 -6.91 9.78
N GLY A 118 14.93 -6.83 8.82
CA GLY A 118 15.08 -5.93 7.67
C GLY A 118 15.18 -4.48 8.12
N LEU A 119 16.03 -3.71 7.44
CA LEU A 119 16.20 -2.28 7.73
C LEU A 119 15.03 -1.43 7.22
N ALA A 120 14.30 -1.88 6.20
CA ALA A 120 13.13 -1.18 5.69
C ALA A 120 11.86 -1.64 6.41
N GLN A 121 11.09 -0.68 6.91
CA GLN A 121 9.77 -0.90 7.47
C GLN A 121 8.69 -0.36 6.54
N PHE A 122 7.61 -1.11 6.37
CA PHE A 122 6.50 -0.77 5.48
C PHE A 122 5.24 -0.58 6.33
N SER A 123 4.64 0.61 6.23
CA SER A 123 3.31 0.88 6.75
C SER A 123 2.23 0.46 5.75
N ASP A 124 0.99 0.35 6.24
CA ASP A 124 -0.17 0.08 5.38
C ASP A 124 -0.42 1.27 4.44
N ALA A 125 -0.66 0.98 3.16
CA ALA A 125 -1.15 2.01 2.24
C ALA A 125 -2.65 2.21 2.43
N ARG A 126 -3.01 3.45 2.74
CA ARG A 126 -4.38 3.90 2.99
C ARG A 126 -4.95 4.62 1.77
N LEU A 127 -6.24 4.46 1.54
CA LEU A 127 -6.95 5.09 0.43
C LEU A 127 -7.02 6.62 0.65
N VAL A 128 -6.62 7.38 -0.37
CA VAL A 128 -6.72 8.85 -0.36
C VAL A 128 -7.82 9.32 -1.31
N PHE A 129 -7.82 8.78 -2.53
CA PHE A 129 -8.81 9.08 -3.55
C PHE A 129 -9.39 7.79 -4.12
N LEU A 130 -10.72 7.74 -4.22
CA LEU A 130 -11.45 6.65 -4.87
C LEU A 130 -12.11 7.16 -6.15
N PRO A 131 -11.92 6.48 -7.30
CA PRO A 131 -12.62 6.86 -8.51
C PRO A 131 -14.07 6.37 -8.41
N VAL A 132 -15.01 7.29 -8.60
CA VAL A 132 -16.46 7.03 -8.53
C VAL A 132 -17.12 7.55 -9.80
N ASN A 133 -18.02 6.76 -10.38
CA ASN A 133 -18.85 7.22 -11.49
C ASN A 133 -19.85 8.29 -11.01
N SER A 134 -19.94 9.39 -11.77
CA SER A 134 -20.93 10.44 -11.60
C SER A 134 -21.49 10.92 -12.94
N LEU A 135 -22.56 11.72 -12.89
CA LEU A 135 -23.17 12.44 -14.01
C LEU A 135 -22.23 13.47 -14.62
N ALA A 136 -21.20 13.92 -13.90
CA ALA A 136 -20.14 14.78 -14.42
C ALA A 136 -18.99 13.99 -15.07
N GLY A 137 -19.12 12.66 -15.18
CA GLY A 137 -18.05 11.73 -15.55
C GLY A 137 -17.38 11.08 -14.33
N PRO A 138 -16.33 10.27 -14.53
CA PRO A 138 -15.56 9.70 -13.43
C PRO A 138 -14.88 10.80 -12.61
N VAL A 139 -15.09 10.79 -11.30
CA VAL A 139 -14.52 11.77 -10.37
C VAL A 139 -13.74 11.06 -9.28
N TRP A 140 -12.66 11.70 -8.81
CA TRP A 140 -11.91 11.26 -7.65
C TRP A 140 -12.57 11.81 -6.38
N VAL A 141 -12.96 10.92 -5.47
CA VAL A 141 -13.62 11.26 -4.22
C VAL A 141 -12.67 11.03 -3.05
N THR A 142 -12.67 11.95 -2.09
CA THR A 142 -11.95 11.86 -0.82
C THR A 142 -12.85 12.34 0.33
N CYS A 143 -12.39 12.25 1.57
CA CYS A 143 -13.09 12.76 2.73
C CYS A 143 -12.13 13.51 3.68
N PRO A 144 -12.64 14.37 4.57
CA PRO A 144 -11.82 15.12 5.53
C PRO A 144 -10.87 14.23 6.34
N GLN A 145 -11.35 13.08 6.81
CA GLN A 145 -10.52 12.13 7.57
C GLN A 145 -9.34 11.58 6.75
N ALA A 146 -9.55 11.25 5.47
CA ALA A 146 -8.49 10.77 4.60
C ALA A 146 -7.46 11.87 4.28
N LEU A 147 -7.85 13.15 4.26
CA LEU A 147 -6.94 14.28 4.08
C LEU A 147 -6.16 14.59 5.37
N ALA A 148 -6.81 14.51 6.53
CA ALA A 148 -6.19 14.73 7.84
C ALA A 148 -5.05 13.74 8.12
N ASP A 149 -5.20 12.49 7.65
CA ASP A 149 -4.16 11.46 7.68
C ASP A 149 -2.86 11.86 6.96
N TRP A 150 -2.90 12.89 6.10
CA TRP A 150 -1.77 13.46 5.38
C TRP A 150 -1.45 14.89 5.80
N GLY A 151 -1.93 15.31 6.97
CA GLY A 151 -1.68 16.64 7.53
C GLY A 151 -2.47 17.75 6.86
N VAL A 152 -3.52 17.42 6.10
CA VAL A 152 -4.38 18.41 5.44
C VAL A 152 -5.70 18.48 6.18
N THR A 153 -5.86 19.50 7.01
CA THR A 153 -7.12 19.80 7.69
C THR A 153 -8.05 20.57 6.76
N VAL A 154 -9.31 20.14 6.70
CA VAL A 154 -10.35 20.85 5.95
C VAL A 154 -11.63 20.89 6.79
N THR A 155 -12.40 21.97 6.65
CA THR A 155 -13.75 22.02 7.22
C THR A 155 -14.62 20.98 6.54
N GLU A 156 -15.35 20.18 7.30
CA GLU A 156 -16.28 19.20 6.76
C GLU A 156 -17.43 19.91 5.99
N PRO A 157 -17.94 19.32 4.89
CA PRO A 157 -19.18 19.78 4.27
C PRO A 157 -20.38 19.55 5.21
N SER A 158 -21.47 20.29 5.01
CA SER A 158 -22.71 20.02 5.74
C SER A 158 -23.31 18.67 5.31
N ASP A 159 -24.20 18.13 6.14
CA ASP A 159 -24.89 16.88 5.82
C ASP A 159 -25.66 17.00 4.49
N GLY A 160 -25.58 15.98 3.64
CA GLY A 160 -26.17 15.98 2.30
C GLY A 160 -25.41 16.77 1.23
N GLU A 161 -24.26 17.39 1.55
CA GLU A 161 -23.48 18.17 0.61
C GLU A 161 -22.18 17.48 0.15
N VAL A 162 -21.71 17.85 -1.03
CA VAL A 162 -20.37 17.54 -1.54
C VAL A 162 -19.68 18.79 -2.08
N ARG A 163 -18.43 18.99 -1.67
CA ARG A 163 -17.59 20.07 -2.20
C ARG A 163 -16.88 19.59 -3.46
N VAL A 164 -16.98 20.38 -4.51
CA VAL A 164 -16.53 20.02 -5.85
C VAL A 164 -15.41 20.95 -6.30
N GLY A 165 -14.28 20.36 -6.71
CA GLY A 165 -13.13 21.09 -7.23
C GLY A 165 -13.46 21.92 -8.48
N GLY A 166 -12.85 23.10 -8.64
CA GLY A 166 -13.16 24.05 -9.72
C GLY A 166 -12.97 23.56 -11.17
N GLY A 167 -12.40 22.36 -11.39
CA GLY A 167 -12.28 21.74 -12.70
C GLY A 167 -13.45 20.84 -13.11
N ILE A 168 -14.39 20.56 -12.20
CA ILE A 168 -15.49 19.62 -12.43
C ILE A 168 -16.77 20.40 -12.72
N ARG A 169 -17.35 20.17 -13.91
CA ARG A 169 -18.63 20.79 -14.31
C ARG A 169 -19.79 20.04 -13.66
N VAL A 170 -20.44 20.68 -12.70
CA VAL A 170 -21.59 20.13 -11.96
C VAL A 170 -22.74 21.12 -11.96
N GLY A 171 -23.97 20.59 -11.90
CA GLY A 171 -25.17 21.39 -11.64
C GLY A 171 -25.33 21.66 -10.14
N SER A 172 -26.57 21.83 -9.68
CA SER A 172 -26.87 21.96 -8.25
C SER A 172 -26.69 20.67 -7.45
N ARG A 173 -26.64 19.51 -8.13
CA ARG A 173 -26.49 18.19 -7.50
C ARG A 173 -25.46 17.34 -8.23
N LEU A 174 -24.81 16.44 -7.50
CA LEU A 174 -23.85 15.47 -8.03
C LEU A 174 -24.09 14.08 -7.42
N ASN A 175 -24.15 13.05 -8.28
CA ASN A 175 -24.33 11.68 -7.82
C ASN A 175 -22.98 11.00 -7.62
N LEU A 176 -22.87 10.21 -6.56
CA LEU A 176 -21.73 9.35 -6.28
C LEU A 176 -22.26 7.91 -6.16
N GLY A 177 -22.28 7.20 -7.29
CA GLY A 177 -22.94 5.90 -7.37
C GLY A 177 -24.44 6.00 -7.08
N TRP A 178 -24.88 5.47 -5.93
CA TRP A 178 -26.28 5.49 -5.48
C TRP A 178 -26.66 6.68 -4.60
N LEU A 179 -25.70 7.55 -4.26
CA LEU A 179 -25.92 8.72 -3.41
C LEU A 179 -26.11 9.97 -4.26
N MET A 180 -27.09 10.81 -3.92
CA MET A 180 -27.36 12.08 -4.59
C MET A 180 -27.15 13.22 -3.60
N LEU A 181 -26.18 14.09 -3.85
CA LEU A 181 -25.75 15.16 -2.93
C LEU A 181 -25.91 16.54 -3.56
N ASP A 182 -26.12 17.55 -2.73
CA ASP A 182 -26.10 18.95 -3.14
C ASP A 182 -24.65 19.38 -3.38
N ALA A 183 -24.38 19.95 -4.55
CA ALA A 183 -23.02 20.23 -4.99
C ALA A 183 -22.64 21.68 -4.65
N VAL A 184 -21.53 21.84 -3.93
CA VAL A 184 -20.90 23.14 -3.64
C VAL A 184 -19.69 23.29 -4.57
N PRO A 185 -19.83 24.01 -5.71
CA PRO A 185 -18.79 24.09 -6.73
C PRO A 185 -17.63 25.01 -6.34
N ASN A 186 -16.56 24.96 -7.13
CA ASN A 186 -15.39 25.83 -7.02
C ASN A 186 -14.68 25.76 -5.67
N TRP A 187 -14.80 24.63 -4.98
CA TRP A 187 -14.02 24.38 -3.78
C TRP A 187 -12.54 24.22 -4.15
N GLN A 188 -11.67 24.74 -3.30
CA GLN A 188 -10.22 24.60 -3.44
C GLN A 188 -9.67 23.99 -2.16
N LEU A 189 -8.81 22.98 -2.34
CA LEU A 189 -8.02 22.46 -1.25
C LEU A 189 -7.01 23.52 -0.84
N LYS A 190 -7.30 24.25 0.23
CA LYS A 190 -6.36 25.16 0.88
C LYS A 190 -5.81 24.41 2.10
N PRO A 191 -4.62 23.79 2.01
CA PRO A 191 -3.98 23.30 3.22
C PRO A 191 -3.74 24.50 4.15
N GLU A 192 -4.17 24.38 5.41
CA GLU A 192 -3.82 25.33 6.48
C GLU A 192 -2.33 25.26 6.82
#